data_AF-A0AAE1EQG7-F1
#
_entry.id   AF-A0AAE1EQG7-F1
#
_cell.length_a   1.000
_cell.length_b   1.000
_cell.length_c   1.000
_cell.angle_alpha   90.00
_cell.angle_beta   90.00
_cell.angle_gamma   90.00
#
_symmetry.space_group_name_H-M   'P 1'
#
loop_
_entity.id
_entity.type
_entity.pdbx_description
1 polymer ?
#
loop_
_entity_poly.entity_id
_entity_poly.type
_entity_poly.pdbx_seq_one_letter_code
_entity_poly.pdbx_strand_id
1 'polypeptide(L)'
;ELRKQCQDFATALLDHTRSSYELEVLLNHDPTGPAYEHGERMQLNRLKMAIKLKQKKFVAHPNVQQLLASIWYEGLPGFRRKNMALQALEIVKIGLLFPIFSIVYILAPHTSLGQTMRKPFIKFICHSASYLTFLCLLILASQRIETVIVDWFGPTPTLKKWVATDVTTRRGAPPSLVEWLILAWVFGLIWSEIKQLWDVGLREYVADMWNVIDFITNALYVATIALRIVAYYQVQREIRLKLGTENLPRQNWDSWDPMLIAEGLFAAANIFSSLKLVYIFSVNPYLGPLQVSLSRMVVDILKFIFLYLLTLFAFSCGDLFETTQTLFWAAFGLIDLTNFELTGIKPFTRFWGMLMFGTYSVINVIVLLNLLIAMMNHSYQLVSVSSVSI
;
A
#
# COMPACT_ATOMS: atom_id res chain seq x y z
N GLU A 1 26.01 24.25 0.54
CA GLU A 1 25.91 25.36 1.49
C GLU A 1 24.97 26.48 1.00
N LEU A 2 25.26 27.13 -0.13
CA LEU A 2 24.42 28.21 -0.71
C LEU A 2 22.93 27.86 -0.81
N ARG A 3 22.60 26.65 -1.29
CA ARG A 3 21.21 26.18 -1.34
C ARG A 3 20.52 26.33 0.03
N LYS A 4 21.18 25.87 1.11
CA LYS A 4 20.65 25.90 2.48
C LYS A 4 20.42 27.35 2.94
N GLN A 5 21.38 28.24 2.68
CA GLN A 5 21.23 29.67 2.97
C GLN A 5 20.00 30.27 2.26
N CYS A 6 19.76 29.93 0.99
CA CYS A 6 18.56 30.38 0.29
C CYS A 6 17.25 29.83 0.91
N GLN A 7 17.24 28.57 1.38
CA GLN A 7 16.06 28.00 2.05
C GLN A 7 15.80 28.71 3.39
N ASP A 8 16.87 28.94 4.15
CA ASP A 8 16.80 29.60 5.46
C ASP A 8 16.35 31.05 5.30
N PHE A 9 16.86 31.79 4.31
CA PHE A 9 16.40 33.13 3.97
C PHE A 9 14.91 33.18 3.60
N ALA A 10 14.46 32.28 2.71
CA ALA A 10 13.05 32.22 2.33
C ALA A 10 12.13 31.88 3.51
N THR A 11 12.62 31.08 4.47
CA THR A 11 11.88 30.74 5.69
C THR A 11 11.84 31.93 6.65
N ALA A 12 12.97 32.63 6.85
CA ALA A 12 13.03 33.81 7.71
C ALA A 12 12.14 34.96 7.24
N LEU A 13 11.88 35.07 5.93
CA LEU A 13 10.91 36.03 5.41
C LEU A 13 9.47 35.75 5.88
N LEU A 14 9.11 34.49 6.14
CA LEU A 14 7.79 34.14 6.69
C LEU A 14 7.64 34.58 8.16
N ASP A 15 8.72 34.66 8.93
CA ASP A 15 8.68 35.15 10.31
C ASP A 15 8.23 36.61 10.40
N HIS A 16 8.36 37.36 9.29
CA HIS A 16 7.96 38.76 9.21
C HIS A 16 6.50 38.99 8.82
N THR A 17 5.73 37.95 8.47
CA THR A 17 4.29 38.10 8.20
C THR A 17 3.54 38.36 9.51
N ARG A 18 2.78 39.45 9.59
CA ARG A 18 2.08 39.88 10.82
C ARG A 18 0.59 39.59 10.81
N SER A 19 0.01 39.39 9.64
CA SER A 19 -1.42 39.13 9.47
C SER A 19 -1.67 37.85 8.67
N SER A 20 -2.80 37.18 8.92
CA SER A 20 -3.24 36.04 8.12
C SER A 20 -3.41 36.43 6.66
N TYR A 21 -3.86 37.65 6.38
CA TYR A 21 -4.03 38.16 5.03
C TYR A 21 -2.71 38.28 4.26
N GLU A 22 -1.65 38.84 4.87
CA GLU A 22 -0.32 38.88 4.25
C GLU A 22 0.18 37.47 3.88
N LEU A 23 -0.04 36.51 4.77
CA LEU A 23 0.35 35.12 4.56
C LEU A 23 -0.47 34.48 3.42
N GLU A 24 -1.78 34.72 3.38
CA GLU A 24 -2.65 34.25 2.30
C GLU A 24 -2.21 34.79 0.94
N VAL A 25 -1.93 36.09 0.85
CA VAL A 25 -1.45 36.74 -0.39
C VAL A 25 -0.12 36.12 -0.82
N LEU A 26 0.84 35.97 0.09
CA LEU A 26 2.16 35.40 -0.20
C LEU A 26 2.06 33.96 -0.73
N LEU A 27 1.23 33.12 -0.10
CA LEU A 27 1.10 31.71 -0.44
C LEU A 27 0.28 31.46 -1.72
N ASN A 28 -0.63 32.37 -2.07
CA ASN A 28 -1.42 32.29 -3.30
C ASN A 28 -0.79 33.04 -4.48
N HIS A 29 0.27 33.84 -4.27
CA HIS A 29 0.83 34.70 -5.31
C HIS A 29 1.28 33.92 -6.56
N ASP A 30 0.67 34.27 -7.70
CA ASP A 30 0.99 33.79 -9.05
C ASP A 30 1.56 34.94 -9.90
N PRO A 31 2.73 34.80 -10.54
CA PRO A 31 3.33 35.89 -11.34
C PRO A 31 2.51 36.32 -12.56
N THR A 32 1.69 35.41 -13.10
CA THR A 32 0.91 35.61 -14.33
C THR A 32 -0.58 35.79 -14.10
N GLY A 33 -1.04 35.59 -12.85
CA GLY A 33 -2.44 35.62 -12.47
C GLY A 33 -2.85 36.95 -11.82
N PRO A 34 -4.17 37.16 -11.62
CA PRO A 34 -4.65 38.28 -10.81
C PRO A 34 -4.14 38.16 -9.36
N ALA A 35 -4.07 39.30 -8.66
CA ALA A 35 -3.78 39.31 -7.24
C ALA A 35 -4.89 38.58 -6.47
N TYR A 36 -4.50 37.80 -5.46
CA TYR A 36 -5.46 37.07 -4.63
C TYR A 36 -6.29 38.03 -3.77
N GLU A 37 -7.60 37.90 -3.82
CA GLU A 37 -8.53 38.62 -2.96
C GLU A 37 -9.07 37.72 -1.84
N HIS A 38 -9.27 38.30 -0.65
CA HIS A 38 -9.73 37.55 0.52
C HIS A 38 -11.15 37.03 0.31
N GLY A 39 -11.36 35.73 0.52
CA GLY A 39 -12.64 35.05 0.31
C GLY A 39 -12.69 34.23 -1.00
N GLU A 40 -11.72 34.39 -1.89
CA GLU A 40 -11.56 33.48 -3.03
C GLU A 40 -11.03 32.10 -2.61
N ARG A 41 -11.25 31.10 -3.45
CA ARG A 41 -10.72 29.75 -3.20
C ARG A 41 -9.20 29.78 -3.28
N MET A 42 -8.54 29.54 -2.15
CA MET A 42 -7.08 29.48 -2.05
C MET A 42 -6.50 28.33 -2.91
N GLN A 43 -5.78 28.69 -3.97
CA GLN A 43 -5.11 27.71 -4.84
C GLN A 43 -3.73 27.30 -4.33
N LEU A 44 -3.12 28.13 -3.46
CA LEU A 44 -1.84 27.92 -2.80
C LEU A 44 -0.68 27.66 -3.79
N ASN A 45 -0.64 28.42 -4.90
CA ASN A 45 0.31 28.19 -6.00
C ASN A 45 1.77 28.32 -5.56
N ARG A 46 2.10 29.30 -4.70
CA ARG A 46 3.46 29.47 -4.16
C ARG A 46 3.86 28.32 -3.24
N LEU A 47 2.91 27.83 -2.42
CA LEU A 47 3.14 26.67 -1.57
C LEU A 47 3.37 25.41 -2.40
N LYS A 48 2.57 25.16 -3.44
CA LYS A 48 2.78 24.03 -4.38
C LYS A 48 4.17 24.09 -5.01
N MET A 49 4.62 25.28 -5.42
CA MET A 49 5.97 25.49 -5.93
C MET A 49 7.05 25.19 -4.87
N ALA A 50 6.87 25.64 -3.62
CA ALA A 50 7.78 25.36 -2.52
C ALA A 50 7.89 23.85 -2.24
N ILE A 51 6.77 23.11 -2.32
CA ILE A 51 6.74 21.65 -2.22
C ILE A 51 7.53 21.01 -3.38
N LYS A 52 7.28 21.44 -4.63
CA LYS A 52 8.00 20.93 -5.81
C LYS A 52 9.51 21.14 -5.70
N LEU A 53 9.94 22.27 -5.14
CA LEU A 53 11.35 22.60 -4.89
C LEU A 53 11.93 21.98 -3.60
N LYS A 54 11.14 21.16 -2.89
CA LYS A 54 11.52 20.49 -1.63
C LYS A 54 11.98 21.47 -0.54
N GLN A 55 11.31 22.62 -0.41
CA GLN A 55 11.55 23.63 0.62
C GLN A 55 10.90 23.24 1.96
N LYS A 56 11.46 22.22 2.62
CA LYS A 56 10.84 21.58 3.79
C LYS A 56 10.59 22.54 4.97
N LYS A 57 11.57 23.38 5.32
CA LYS A 57 11.46 24.35 6.43
C LYS A 57 10.36 25.40 6.19
N PHE A 58 10.31 25.95 4.98
CA PHE A 58 9.27 26.89 4.57
C PHE A 58 7.87 26.29 4.72
N VAL A 59 7.68 25.04 4.27
CA VAL A 59 6.38 24.35 4.36
C VAL A 59 6.04 24.01 5.80
N ALA A 60 7.03 23.59 6.61
CA ALA A 60 6.85 23.24 8.02
C ALA A 60 6.67 24.45 8.95
N HIS A 61 6.86 25.67 8.44
CA HIS A 61 6.77 26.89 9.22
C HIS A 61 5.42 26.99 9.99
N PRO A 62 5.43 27.38 11.29
CA PRO A 62 4.22 27.39 12.12
C PRO A 62 3.04 28.17 11.52
N ASN A 63 3.29 29.36 10.96
CA ASN A 63 2.25 30.18 10.34
C ASN A 63 1.60 29.46 9.13
N VAL A 64 2.42 28.79 8.31
CA VAL A 64 1.94 28.03 7.14
C VAL A 64 1.14 26.81 7.58
N GLN A 65 1.62 26.08 8.58
CA GLN A 65 0.93 24.91 9.14
C GLN A 65 -0.39 25.28 9.81
N GLN A 66 -0.46 26.42 10.50
CA GLN A 66 -1.70 26.91 11.10
C GLN A 66 -2.76 27.21 10.04
N LEU A 67 -2.37 27.88 8.95
CA LEU A 67 -3.26 28.16 7.82
C LEU A 67 -3.71 26.88 7.10
N LEU A 68 -2.80 25.93 6.87
CA LEU A 68 -3.16 24.63 6.30
C LEU A 68 -4.11 23.86 7.20
N ALA A 69 -3.92 23.93 8.52
CA ALA A 69 -4.83 23.29 9.47
C ALA A 69 -6.22 23.94 9.46
N SER A 70 -6.34 25.25 9.30
CA SER A 70 -7.66 25.89 9.19
C SER A 70 -8.40 25.49 7.91
N ILE A 71 -7.69 25.34 6.79
CA ILE A 71 -8.26 24.83 5.54
C ILE A 71 -8.62 23.34 5.66
N TRP A 72 -7.76 22.54 6.30
CA TRP A 72 -7.96 21.09 6.43
C TRP A 72 -9.20 20.73 7.24
N TYR A 73 -9.37 21.37 8.41
CA TYR A 73 -10.51 21.14 9.32
C TYR A 73 -11.71 22.05 9.06
N GLU A 74 -11.76 22.67 7.88
CA GLU A 74 -12.88 23.51 7.46
C GLU A 74 -14.20 22.73 7.62
N GLY A 75 -15.15 23.30 8.38
CA GLY A 75 -16.47 22.72 8.58
C GLY A 75 -16.63 21.71 9.72
N LEU A 76 -15.62 21.51 10.55
CA LEU A 76 -15.71 20.76 11.82
C LEU A 76 -15.21 21.64 12.99
N PRO A 77 -16.01 22.64 13.41
CA PRO A 77 -15.59 23.56 14.46
C PRO A 77 -15.29 22.79 15.75
N GLY A 78 -14.12 23.06 16.35
CA GLY A 78 -13.71 22.46 17.61
C GLY A 78 -13.26 21.00 17.55
N PHE A 79 -13.22 20.34 16.38
CA PHE A 79 -12.77 18.94 16.26
C PHE A 79 -11.40 18.69 16.91
N ARG A 80 -10.43 19.58 16.65
CA ARG A 80 -9.08 19.51 17.24
C ARG A 80 -9.04 19.61 18.76
N ARG A 81 -10.05 20.19 19.40
CA ARG A 81 -10.12 20.38 20.86
C ARG A 81 -10.79 19.21 21.57
N LYS A 82 -11.41 18.28 20.83
CA LYS A 82 -12.10 17.11 21.40
C LYS A 82 -11.09 16.07 21.89
N ASN A 83 -11.49 15.29 22.88
CA ASN A 83 -10.73 14.12 23.33
C ASN A 83 -10.61 13.09 22.20
N MET A 84 -9.54 12.29 22.23
CA MET A 84 -9.23 11.29 21.19
C MET A 84 -10.39 10.31 20.93
N ALA A 85 -11.10 9.88 21.98
CA ALA A 85 -12.26 8.99 21.84
C ALA A 85 -13.43 9.66 21.07
N LEU A 86 -13.70 10.94 21.34
CA LEU A 86 -14.74 11.69 20.63
C LEU A 86 -14.34 11.97 19.18
N GLN A 87 -13.06 12.27 18.93
CA GLN A 87 -12.53 12.40 17.57
C GLN A 87 -12.67 11.08 16.81
N ALA A 88 -12.32 9.95 17.43
CA ALA A 88 -12.47 8.63 16.84
C ALA A 88 -13.94 8.31 16.53
N LEU A 89 -14.86 8.60 17.45
CA LEU A 89 -16.29 8.39 17.23
C LEU A 89 -16.81 9.21 16.04
N GLU A 90 -16.40 10.48 15.91
CA GLU A 90 -16.80 11.31 14.77
C GLU A 90 -16.20 10.82 13.45
N ILE A 91 -14.94 10.41 13.44
CA ILE A 91 -14.29 9.81 12.26
C ILE A 91 -15.03 8.54 11.84
N VAL A 92 -15.34 7.64 12.79
CA VAL A 92 -16.09 6.41 12.52
C VAL A 92 -17.48 6.73 12.00
N LYS A 93 -18.19 7.69 12.60
CA LYS A 93 -19.51 8.13 12.13
C LYS A 93 -19.46 8.65 10.69
N ILE A 94 -18.52 9.54 10.36
CA ILE A 94 -18.35 10.07 9.00
C ILE A 94 -17.98 8.93 8.03
N GLY A 95 -17.08 8.05 8.47
CA GLY A 95 -16.67 6.86 7.75
C GLY A 95 -17.85 5.98 7.40
N LEU A 96 -18.71 5.59 8.36
CA LEU A 96 -19.89 4.77 8.08
C LEU A 96 -20.90 5.44 7.14
N LEU A 97 -20.98 6.77 7.16
CA LEU A 97 -21.86 7.55 6.29
C LEU A 97 -21.28 7.85 4.90
N PHE A 98 -20.06 7.38 4.58
CA PHE A 98 -19.40 7.66 3.30
C PHE A 98 -20.26 7.33 2.05
N PRO A 99 -21.05 6.24 1.99
CA PRO A 99 -21.83 5.93 0.79
C PRO A 99 -22.94 6.96 0.57
N ILE A 100 -23.57 7.40 1.67
CA ILE A 100 -24.62 8.42 1.65
C ILE A 100 -24.04 9.76 1.19
N PHE A 101 -22.90 10.18 1.75
CA PHE A 101 -22.23 11.41 1.30
C PHE A 101 -21.87 11.37 -0.18
N SER A 102 -21.39 10.22 -0.67
CA SER A 102 -21.00 10.05 -2.07
C SER A 102 -22.19 10.11 -3.02
N ILE A 103 -23.30 9.43 -2.70
CA ILE A 103 -24.53 9.44 -3.51
C ILE A 103 -25.15 10.84 -3.55
N VAL A 104 -25.27 11.51 -2.39
CA VAL A 104 -25.82 12.87 -2.32
C VAL A 104 -24.96 13.86 -3.11
N TYR A 105 -23.63 13.71 -3.08
CA TYR A 105 -22.74 14.56 -3.88
C TYR A 105 -22.94 14.38 -5.39
N ILE A 106 -23.19 13.14 -5.84
CA ILE A 106 -23.43 12.84 -7.27
C ILE A 106 -24.81 13.35 -7.72
N LEU A 107 -25.85 13.13 -6.93
CA LEU A 107 -27.23 13.46 -7.32
C LEU A 107 -27.61 14.93 -7.07
N ALA A 108 -27.15 15.52 -5.96
CA ALA A 108 -27.55 16.85 -5.51
C ALA A 108 -26.36 17.63 -4.91
N PRO A 109 -25.36 18.01 -5.74
CA PRO A 109 -24.09 18.59 -5.28
C PRO A 109 -24.21 19.94 -4.57
N HIS A 110 -25.32 20.67 -4.76
CA HIS A 110 -25.54 21.99 -4.17
C HIS A 110 -26.16 21.94 -2.76
N THR A 111 -26.60 20.78 -2.29
CA THR A 111 -27.14 20.60 -0.94
C THR A 111 -26.08 20.77 0.15
N SER A 112 -26.47 21.08 1.38
CA SER A 112 -25.55 21.22 2.52
C SER A 112 -24.73 19.95 2.79
N LEU A 113 -25.35 18.78 2.63
CA LEU A 113 -24.68 17.48 2.73
C LEU A 113 -23.71 17.26 1.56
N GLY A 114 -24.10 17.60 0.32
CA GLY A 114 -23.21 17.52 -0.85
C GLY A 114 -22.00 18.44 -0.72
N GLN A 115 -22.19 19.68 -0.28
CA GLN A 115 -21.09 20.62 -0.03
C GLN A 115 -20.15 20.15 1.08
N THR A 116 -20.63 19.37 2.06
CA THR A 116 -19.78 18.83 3.13
C THR A 116 -18.71 17.88 2.59
N MET A 117 -18.97 17.14 1.51
CA MET A 117 -17.98 16.25 0.86
C MET A 117 -16.84 17.03 0.17
N ARG A 118 -17.05 18.33 -0.15
CA ARG A 118 -16.00 19.18 -0.73
C ARG A 118 -14.90 19.55 0.26
N LYS A 119 -15.16 19.42 1.57
CA LYS A 119 -14.21 19.75 2.64
C LYS A 119 -13.06 18.73 2.67
N PRO A 120 -11.79 19.16 2.76
CA PRO A 120 -10.63 18.27 2.60
C PRO A 120 -10.61 17.07 3.57
N PHE A 121 -10.81 17.31 4.87
CA PHE A 121 -10.76 16.25 5.87
C PHE A 121 -11.92 15.24 5.72
N ILE A 122 -13.12 15.70 5.35
CA ILE A 122 -14.25 14.80 5.08
C ILE A 122 -13.94 13.92 3.86
N LYS A 123 -13.44 14.51 2.78
CA LYS A 123 -13.02 13.78 1.58
C LYS A 123 -11.97 12.71 1.91
N PHE A 124 -11.00 13.04 2.76
CA PHE A 124 -9.97 12.10 3.23
C PHE A 124 -10.58 10.92 4.01
N ILE A 125 -11.49 11.17 4.95
CA ILE A 125 -12.16 10.10 5.72
C ILE A 125 -12.99 9.22 4.79
N CYS A 126 -13.77 9.80 3.88
CA CYS A 126 -14.59 9.04 2.93
C CYS A 126 -13.73 8.15 2.02
N HIS A 127 -12.62 8.68 1.50
CA HIS A 127 -11.68 7.90 0.69
C HIS A 127 -11.06 6.74 1.50
N SER A 128 -10.64 7.02 2.73
CA SER A 128 -10.07 6.01 3.64
C SER A 128 -11.08 4.94 4.01
N ALA A 129 -12.33 5.32 4.30
CA ALA A 129 -13.42 4.40 4.61
C ALA A 129 -13.82 3.53 3.40
N SER A 130 -13.85 4.11 2.19
CA SER A 130 -14.04 3.36 0.94
C SER A 130 -12.92 2.35 0.70
N TYR A 131 -11.68 2.69 1.07
CA TYR A 131 -10.55 1.76 0.96
C TYR A 131 -10.60 0.65 2.02
N LEU A 132 -10.96 0.99 3.27
CA LEU A 132 -11.15 0.00 4.34
C LEU A 132 -12.28 -0.98 4.00
N THR A 133 -13.39 -0.50 3.43
CA THR A 133 -14.47 -1.38 2.97
C THR A 133 -14.02 -2.29 1.83
N PHE A 134 -13.19 -1.81 0.90
CA PHE A 134 -12.55 -2.66 -0.10
C PHE A 134 -11.71 -3.77 0.54
N LEU A 135 -10.85 -3.46 1.52
CA LEU A 135 -10.07 -4.47 2.24
C LEU A 135 -10.97 -5.47 3.00
N CYS A 136 -12.05 -4.99 3.64
CA CYS A 136 -13.04 -5.87 4.26
C CYS A 136 -13.66 -6.82 3.25
N LEU A 137 -14.02 -6.36 2.04
CA LEU A 137 -14.54 -7.21 0.97
C LEU A 137 -13.51 -8.26 0.52
N LEU A 138 -12.22 -7.92 0.43
CA LEU A 138 -11.16 -8.89 0.12
C LEU A 138 -11.04 -9.97 1.20
N ILE A 139 -11.11 -9.58 2.49
CA ILE A 139 -11.09 -10.53 3.61
C ILE A 139 -12.33 -11.42 3.56
N LEU A 140 -13.51 -10.86 3.31
CA LEU A 140 -14.77 -11.61 3.20
C LEU A 140 -14.76 -12.57 2.00
N ALA A 141 -14.15 -12.19 0.87
CA ALA A 141 -13.94 -13.06 -0.27
C ALA A 141 -13.01 -14.23 0.10
N SER A 142 -11.96 -13.97 0.88
CA SER A 142 -11.05 -15.01 1.38
C SER A 142 -11.71 -15.96 2.39
N GLN A 143 -12.58 -15.45 3.26
CA GLN A 143 -13.28 -16.23 4.30
C GLN A 143 -14.53 -16.95 3.79
N ARG A 144 -14.86 -16.83 2.49
CA ARG A 144 -16.03 -17.45 1.84
C ARG A 144 -17.33 -17.15 2.58
N ILE A 145 -17.77 -15.90 2.50
CA ILE A 145 -18.96 -15.41 3.20
C ILE A 145 -20.20 -16.32 3.12
N GLU A 146 -20.36 -17.10 2.06
CA GLU A 146 -21.46 -18.06 1.88
C GLU A 146 -21.49 -19.16 2.96
N THR A 147 -20.32 -19.65 3.41
CA THR A 147 -20.24 -20.64 4.50
C THR A 147 -20.48 -20.00 5.86
N VAL A 148 -19.94 -18.79 6.07
CA VAL A 148 -20.10 -18.03 7.33
C VAL A 148 -21.55 -17.56 7.54
N ILE A 149 -22.23 -17.13 6.48
CA ILE A 149 -23.65 -16.72 6.54
C ILE A 149 -24.54 -17.92 6.87
N VAL A 150 -24.25 -19.11 6.33
CA VAL A 150 -24.97 -20.34 6.69
C VAL A 150 -24.78 -20.68 8.17
N ASP A 151 -23.55 -20.56 8.68
CA ASP A 151 -23.25 -20.83 10.09
C ASP A 151 -23.91 -19.83 11.05
N TRP A 152 -24.01 -18.55 10.66
CA TRP A 152 -24.51 -17.49 11.53
C TRP A 152 -26.04 -17.31 11.49
N PHE A 153 -26.67 -17.49 10.32
CA PHE A 153 -28.12 -17.28 10.13
C PHE A 153 -28.92 -18.58 9.97
N GLY A 154 -28.26 -19.74 10.01
CA GLY A 154 -28.88 -21.05 9.87
C GLY A 154 -29.17 -21.44 8.40
N PRO A 155 -29.25 -22.74 8.10
CA PRO A 155 -29.41 -23.21 6.73
C PRO A 155 -30.85 -22.98 6.24
N THR A 156 -31.07 -21.95 5.43
CA THR A 156 -32.28 -21.86 4.60
C THR A 156 -32.17 -22.86 3.43
N PRO A 157 -33.27 -23.48 2.97
CA PRO A 157 -33.25 -24.54 1.95
C PRO A 157 -32.69 -24.06 0.60
N THR A 158 -32.79 -22.76 0.31
CA THR A 158 -32.11 -22.10 -0.81
C THR A 158 -30.60 -22.02 -0.59
N LEU A 159 -30.16 -21.54 0.57
CA LEU A 159 -28.75 -21.32 0.94
C LEU A 159 -27.96 -22.64 1.04
N LYS A 160 -28.60 -23.72 1.53
CA LYS A 160 -27.99 -25.06 1.59
C LYS A 160 -27.67 -25.63 0.19
N LYS A 161 -28.48 -25.27 -0.83
CA LYS A 161 -28.22 -25.66 -2.23
C LYS A 161 -27.08 -24.84 -2.84
N TRP A 162 -26.94 -23.57 -2.45
CA TRP A 162 -25.81 -22.72 -2.86
C TRP A 162 -24.48 -23.18 -2.24
N VAL A 163 -24.47 -23.55 -0.95
CA VAL A 163 -23.26 -24.00 -0.24
C VAL A 163 -22.89 -25.46 -0.52
N ALA A 164 -23.86 -26.37 -0.68
CA ALA A 164 -23.57 -27.78 -0.99
C ALA A 164 -23.09 -27.98 -2.44
N THR A 165 -23.35 -27.01 -3.32
CA THR A 165 -22.71 -26.97 -4.62
C THR A 165 -21.42 -26.18 -4.42
N ASP A 166 -20.32 -26.88 -4.17
CA ASP A 166 -18.95 -26.37 -4.12
C ASP A 166 -18.59 -25.76 -5.50
N VAL A 167 -19.19 -24.62 -5.84
CA VAL A 167 -19.18 -23.97 -7.16
C VAL A 167 -18.04 -22.98 -7.25
N THR A 168 -17.58 -22.43 -6.13
CA THR A 168 -16.51 -21.42 -6.09
C THR A 168 -15.10 -22.03 -6.19
N THR A 169 -14.95 -23.33 -5.90
CA THR A 169 -13.68 -24.08 -6.08
C THR A 169 -13.59 -24.78 -7.42
N ARG A 170 -14.62 -24.68 -8.26
CA ARG A 170 -14.59 -25.30 -9.58
C ARG A 170 -13.68 -24.51 -10.50
N ARG A 171 -13.00 -25.26 -11.34
CA ARG A 171 -12.21 -24.71 -12.43
C ARG A 171 -13.13 -23.85 -13.31
N GLY A 172 -12.76 -22.61 -13.56
CA GLY A 172 -13.54 -21.71 -14.41
C GLY A 172 -14.91 -21.33 -13.83
N ALA A 173 -15.06 -21.27 -12.51
CA ALA A 173 -16.29 -20.79 -11.87
C ALA A 173 -16.60 -19.33 -12.26
N PRO A 174 -17.89 -18.99 -12.49
CA PRO A 174 -18.28 -17.60 -12.71
C PRO A 174 -18.02 -16.75 -11.44
N PRO A 175 -17.80 -15.43 -11.58
CA PRO A 175 -17.54 -14.58 -10.44
C PRO A 175 -18.70 -14.56 -9.43
N SER A 176 -18.39 -14.68 -8.15
CA SER A 176 -19.36 -14.52 -7.06
C SER A 176 -19.83 -13.07 -6.93
N LEU A 177 -20.91 -12.83 -6.15
CA LEU A 177 -21.41 -11.46 -5.92
C LEU A 177 -20.34 -10.57 -5.27
N VAL A 178 -19.57 -11.11 -4.32
CA VAL A 178 -18.48 -10.37 -3.66
C VAL A 178 -17.37 -10.06 -4.66
N GLU A 179 -17.05 -10.99 -5.56
CA GLU A 179 -16.06 -10.76 -6.61
C GLU A 179 -16.52 -9.71 -7.62
N TRP A 180 -17.82 -9.68 -7.98
CA TRP A 180 -18.39 -8.61 -8.79
C TRP A 180 -18.26 -7.23 -8.14
N LEU A 181 -18.46 -7.15 -6.83
CA LEU A 181 -18.21 -5.92 -6.07
C LEU A 181 -16.72 -5.56 -6.14
N ILE A 182 -15.82 -6.48 -5.82
CA ILE A 182 -14.36 -6.27 -5.89
C ILE A 182 -13.94 -5.77 -7.28
N LEU A 183 -14.47 -6.36 -8.36
CA LEU A 183 -14.21 -5.94 -9.74
C LEU A 183 -14.62 -4.47 -9.98
N ALA A 184 -15.77 -4.05 -9.47
CA ALA A 184 -16.21 -2.65 -9.57
C ALA A 184 -15.26 -1.70 -8.82
N TRP A 185 -14.76 -2.10 -7.65
CA TRP A 185 -13.75 -1.33 -6.91
C TRP A 185 -12.42 -1.26 -7.65
N VAL A 186 -11.91 -2.38 -8.14
CA VAL A 186 -10.65 -2.46 -8.91
C VAL A 186 -10.71 -1.57 -10.14
N PHE A 187 -11.83 -1.56 -10.87
CA PHE A 187 -12.02 -0.65 -11.99
C PHE A 187 -11.91 0.83 -11.57
N GLY A 188 -12.51 1.20 -10.44
CA GLY A 188 -12.40 2.55 -9.88
C GLY A 188 -10.96 2.93 -9.49
N LEU A 189 -10.21 1.99 -8.89
CA LEU A 189 -8.80 2.19 -8.53
C LEU A 189 -7.93 2.39 -9.77
N ILE A 190 -8.09 1.54 -10.79
CA ILE A 190 -7.37 1.66 -12.07
C ILE A 190 -7.67 3.02 -12.72
N TRP A 191 -8.95 3.42 -12.76
CA TRP A 191 -9.34 4.70 -13.34
C TRP A 191 -8.75 5.89 -12.59
N SER A 192 -8.69 5.82 -11.25
CA SER A 192 -8.04 6.84 -10.43
C SER A 192 -6.54 6.95 -10.73
N GLU A 193 -5.84 5.82 -10.84
CA GLU A 193 -4.40 5.81 -11.16
C GLU A 193 -4.12 6.35 -12.57
N ILE A 194 -4.94 6.00 -13.57
CA ILE A 194 -4.79 6.52 -14.93
C ILE A 194 -4.90 8.05 -14.94
N LYS A 195 -5.87 8.61 -14.22
CA LYS A 195 -6.01 10.07 -14.10
C LYS A 195 -4.80 10.70 -13.41
N GLN A 196 -4.35 10.12 -12.31
CA GLN A 196 -3.18 10.62 -11.59
C GLN A 196 -1.92 10.59 -12.47
N LEU A 197 -1.70 9.51 -13.22
CA LEU A 197 -0.58 9.40 -14.16
C LEU A 197 -0.66 10.45 -15.27
N TRP A 198 -1.86 10.73 -15.79
CA TRP A 198 -2.09 11.75 -16.81
C TRP A 198 -1.82 13.17 -16.28
N ASP A 199 -2.30 13.48 -15.08
CA ASP A 199 -2.20 14.83 -14.50
C ASP A 199 -0.77 15.17 -14.03
N VAL A 200 -0.07 14.19 -13.45
CA VAL A 200 1.28 14.38 -12.87
C VAL A 200 2.39 14.13 -13.90
N GLY A 201 2.17 13.18 -14.82
CA GLY A 201 3.17 12.72 -15.78
C GLY A 201 4.07 11.60 -15.25
N LEU A 202 4.58 10.77 -16.16
CA LEU A 202 5.27 9.51 -15.85
C LEU A 202 6.49 9.66 -14.93
N ARG A 203 7.33 10.67 -15.16
CA ARG A 203 8.58 10.86 -14.42
C ARG A 203 8.33 11.21 -12.95
N GLU A 204 7.39 12.12 -12.70
CA GLU A 204 7.03 12.52 -11.33
C GLU A 204 6.22 11.41 -10.65
N TYR A 205 5.41 10.66 -11.40
CA TYR A 205 4.66 9.51 -10.89
C TYR A 205 5.57 8.38 -10.35
N VAL A 206 6.53 7.91 -11.15
CA VAL A 206 7.43 6.78 -10.77
C VAL A 206 8.44 7.18 -9.68
N ALA A 207 8.67 8.48 -9.47
CA ALA A 207 9.54 8.96 -8.39
C ALA A 207 8.93 8.75 -6.98
N ASP A 208 7.62 8.50 -6.89
CA ASP A 208 6.94 8.16 -5.64
C ASP A 208 6.80 6.63 -5.50
N MET A 209 7.41 6.07 -4.45
CA MET A 209 7.37 4.63 -4.18
C MET A 209 5.95 4.12 -3.95
N TRP A 210 5.05 4.95 -3.41
CA TRP A 210 3.66 4.55 -3.17
C TRP A 210 2.88 4.39 -4.47
N ASN A 211 3.08 5.29 -5.44
CA ASN A 211 2.48 5.18 -6.76
C ASN A 211 2.97 3.90 -7.48
N VAL A 212 4.24 3.53 -7.31
CA VAL A 212 4.77 2.27 -7.86
C VAL A 212 4.08 1.05 -7.23
N ILE A 213 3.86 1.05 -5.91
CA ILE A 213 3.12 -0.03 -5.23
C ILE A 213 1.67 -0.09 -5.75
N ASP A 214 1.00 1.06 -5.92
CA ASP A 214 -0.36 1.13 -6.45
C ASP A 214 -0.46 0.60 -7.88
N PHE A 215 0.51 0.95 -8.73
CA PHE A 215 0.61 0.41 -10.09
C PHE A 215 0.81 -1.11 -10.11
N ILE A 216 1.74 -1.63 -9.30
CA ILE A 216 1.99 -3.08 -9.18
C ILE A 216 0.73 -3.80 -8.71
N THR A 217 0.04 -3.26 -7.71
CA THR A 217 -1.19 -3.83 -7.15
C THR A 217 -2.28 -3.93 -8.22
N ASN A 218 -2.52 -2.84 -8.96
CA ASN A 218 -3.49 -2.80 -10.05
C ASN A 218 -3.12 -3.75 -11.19
N ALA A 219 -1.83 -3.85 -11.55
CA ALA A 219 -1.36 -4.80 -12.55
C ALA A 219 -1.61 -6.26 -12.13
N LEU A 220 -1.40 -6.61 -10.86
CA LEU A 220 -1.70 -7.94 -10.32
C LEU A 220 -3.21 -8.24 -10.37
N TYR A 221 -4.07 -7.26 -10.06
CA TYR A 221 -5.51 -7.42 -10.22
C TYR A 221 -5.92 -7.63 -11.67
N VAL A 222 -5.38 -6.85 -12.61
CA VAL A 222 -5.65 -7.02 -14.05
C VAL A 222 -5.21 -8.41 -14.53
N ALA A 223 -4.02 -8.86 -14.13
CA ALA A 223 -3.51 -10.19 -14.47
C ALA A 223 -4.40 -11.31 -13.90
N THR A 224 -4.86 -11.16 -12.66
CA THR A 224 -5.83 -12.08 -12.03
C THR A 224 -7.11 -12.18 -12.85
N ILE A 225 -7.69 -11.03 -13.24
CA ILE A 225 -8.94 -10.99 -14.02
C ILE A 225 -8.74 -11.64 -15.38
N ALA A 226 -7.64 -11.33 -16.07
CA ALA A 226 -7.31 -11.91 -17.37
C ALA A 226 -7.19 -13.45 -17.30
N LEU A 227 -6.46 -13.97 -16.31
CA LEU A 227 -6.29 -15.41 -16.11
C LEU A 227 -7.61 -16.11 -15.75
N ARG A 228 -8.49 -15.48 -14.94
CA ARG A 228 -9.81 -16.03 -14.64
C ARG A 228 -10.71 -16.09 -15.87
N ILE A 229 -10.66 -15.07 -16.74
CA ILE A 229 -11.37 -15.08 -18.02
C ILE A 229 -10.85 -16.22 -18.91
N VAL A 230 -9.53 -16.39 -18.99
CA VAL A 230 -8.90 -17.51 -19.74
C VAL A 230 -9.33 -18.86 -19.18
N ALA A 231 -9.28 -19.04 -17.85
CA ALA A 231 -9.73 -20.27 -17.18
C ALA A 231 -11.20 -20.57 -17.47
N TYR A 232 -12.06 -19.55 -17.42
CA TYR A 232 -13.48 -19.68 -17.75
C TYR A 232 -13.68 -20.17 -19.20
N TYR A 233 -13.05 -19.50 -20.18
CA TYR A 233 -13.17 -19.90 -21.59
C TYR A 233 -12.59 -21.29 -21.87
N GLN A 234 -11.49 -21.66 -21.21
CA GLN A 234 -10.88 -22.98 -21.34
C GLN A 234 -11.85 -24.07 -20.89
N VAL A 235 -12.47 -23.91 -19.72
CA VAL A 235 -13.45 -24.87 -19.20
C VAL A 235 -14.70 -24.93 -20.07
N GLN A 236 -15.22 -23.79 -20.53
CA GLN A 236 -16.36 -23.76 -21.46
C GLN A 236 -16.06 -24.50 -22.78
N ARG A 237 -14.82 -24.42 -23.27
CA ARG A 237 -14.38 -25.18 -24.44
C ARG A 237 -14.32 -26.68 -24.16
N GLU A 238 -13.82 -27.09 -23.00
CA GLU A 238 -13.75 -28.50 -22.60
C GLU A 238 -15.12 -29.14 -22.45
N ILE A 239 -16.09 -28.42 -21.88
CA ILE A 239 -17.50 -28.84 -21.78
C ILE A 239 -18.08 -29.06 -23.18
N ARG A 240 -17.83 -28.14 -24.13
CA ARG A 240 -18.31 -28.26 -25.51
C ARG A 240 -17.73 -29.49 -26.23
N LEU A 241 -16.48 -29.83 -25.93
CA LEU A 241 -15.79 -31.00 -26.48
C LEU A 241 -16.11 -32.31 -25.73
N LYS A 242 -16.92 -32.27 -24.67
CA LYS A 242 -17.33 -33.42 -23.84
C LYS A 242 -16.15 -34.24 -23.30
N LEU A 243 -15.07 -33.55 -22.90
CA LEU A 243 -13.86 -34.17 -22.35
C LEU A 243 -14.05 -34.69 -20.90
N GLY A 244 -15.13 -34.29 -20.22
CA GLY A 244 -15.43 -34.73 -18.85
C GLY A 244 -14.50 -34.16 -17.77
N THR A 245 -13.65 -33.19 -18.13
CA THR A 245 -12.65 -32.55 -17.25
C THR A 245 -13.22 -31.41 -16.40
N GLU A 246 -14.51 -31.09 -16.57
CA GLU A 246 -15.21 -29.97 -15.93
C GLU A 246 -15.32 -30.08 -14.40
N ASN A 247 -15.45 -31.30 -13.87
CA ASN A 247 -15.61 -31.56 -12.43
C ASN A 247 -14.38 -32.28 -11.84
N LEU A 248 -13.19 -32.01 -12.38
CA LEU A 248 -11.95 -32.56 -11.82
C LEU A 248 -11.68 -32.03 -10.41
N PRO A 249 -11.38 -32.90 -9.44
CA PRO A 249 -10.99 -32.47 -8.10
C PRO A 249 -9.68 -31.68 -8.16
N ARG A 250 -9.52 -30.68 -7.28
CA ARG A 250 -8.37 -29.75 -7.24
C ARG A 250 -7.00 -30.44 -7.22
N GLN A 251 -6.91 -31.60 -6.59
CA GLN A 251 -5.67 -32.39 -6.49
C GLN A 251 -5.15 -32.85 -7.86
N ASN A 252 -6.05 -32.98 -8.84
CA ASN A 252 -5.73 -33.45 -10.19
C ASN A 252 -5.61 -32.29 -11.19
N TRP A 253 -5.60 -31.04 -10.72
CA TRP A 253 -5.37 -29.90 -11.59
C TRP A 253 -3.91 -29.84 -12.01
N ASP A 254 -3.68 -29.37 -13.23
CA ASP A 254 -2.32 -29.12 -13.70
C ASP A 254 -1.66 -28.04 -12.84
N SER A 255 -0.34 -28.15 -12.60
CA SER A 255 0.39 -27.19 -11.78
C SER A 255 0.41 -25.78 -12.39
N TRP A 256 0.24 -25.68 -13.70
CA TRP A 256 0.18 -24.42 -14.45
C TRP A 256 -1.24 -24.02 -14.85
N ASP A 257 -2.26 -24.59 -14.19
CA ASP A 257 -3.63 -24.21 -14.46
C ASP A 257 -3.85 -22.69 -14.24
N PRO A 258 -4.45 -21.97 -15.21
CA PRO A 258 -4.64 -20.53 -15.09
C PRO A 258 -5.42 -20.10 -13.84
N MET A 259 -6.30 -20.96 -13.30
CA MET A 259 -7.03 -20.68 -12.07
C MET A 259 -6.09 -20.65 -10.84
N LEU A 260 -5.14 -21.58 -10.73
CA LEU A 260 -4.18 -21.61 -9.62
C LEU A 260 -3.26 -20.39 -9.65
N ILE A 261 -2.80 -20.02 -10.84
CA ILE A 261 -1.97 -18.83 -11.03
C ILE A 261 -2.77 -17.57 -10.67
N ALA A 262 -4.04 -17.50 -11.09
CA ALA A 262 -4.92 -16.38 -10.73
C ALA A 262 -5.14 -16.27 -9.22
N GLU A 263 -5.37 -17.37 -8.51
CA GLU A 263 -5.50 -17.37 -7.04
C GLU A 263 -4.22 -16.88 -6.35
N GLY A 264 -3.04 -17.30 -6.85
CA GLY A 264 -1.75 -16.85 -6.33
C GLY A 264 -1.50 -15.35 -6.55
N LEU A 265 -1.78 -14.84 -7.76
CA LEU A 265 -1.67 -13.41 -8.07
C LEU A 265 -2.69 -12.58 -7.28
N PHE A 266 -3.90 -13.09 -7.06
CA PHE A 266 -4.92 -12.43 -6.24
C PHE A 266 -4.47 -12.31 -4.79
N ALA A 267 -3.89 -13.38 -4.22
CA ALA A 267 -3.35 -13.34 -2.87
C ALA A 267 -2.19 -12.32 -2.75
N ALA A 268 -1.29 -12.28 -3.73
CA ALA A 268 -0.23 -11.28 -3.77
C ALA A 268 -0.81 -9.84 -3.86
N ALA A 269 -1.81 -9.61 -4.70
CA ALA A 269 -2.48 -8.32 -4.82
C ALA A 269 -3.15 -7.88 -3.49
N ASN A 270 -3.70 -8.83 -2.72
CA ASN A 270 -4.31 -8.55 -1.42
C ASN A 270 -3.28 -8.15 -0.36
N ILE A 271 -2.06 -8.74 -0.40
CA ILE A 271 -0.95 -8.32 0.46
C ILE A 271 -0.57 -6.87 0.16
N PHE A 272 -0.32 -6.54 -1.12
CA PHE A 272 0.03 -5.17 -1.51
C PHE A 272 -1.08 -4.16 -1.20
N SER A 273 -2.35 -4.54 -1.40
CA SER A 273 -3.49 -3.70 -0.99
C SER A 273 -3.49 -3.45 0.51
N SER A 274 -3.21 -4.45 1.33
CA SER A 274 -3.13 -4.28 2.78
C SER A 274 -1.97 -3.35 3.20
N LEU A 275 -0.84 -3.39 2.49
CA LEU A 275 0.31 -2.50 2.74
C LEU A 275 -0.02 -1.02 2.52
N LYS A 276 -1.00 -0.69 1.68
CA LYS A 276 -1.44 0.71 1.47
C LYS A 276 -1.99 1.36 2.74
N LEU A 277 -2.42 0.60 3.75
CA LEU A 277 -2.82 1.16 5.05
C LEU A 277 -1.69 1.92 5.74
N VAL A 278 -0.43 1.52 5.51
CA VAL A 278 0.75 2.21 6.05
C VAL A 278 0.81 3.66 5.55
N TYR A 279 0.37 3.93 4.33
CA TYR A 279 0.27 5.29 3.79
C TYR A 279 -0.77 6.13 4.54
N ILE A 280 -1.94 5.55 4.87
CA ILE A 280 -3.01 6.27 5.60
C ILE A 280 -2.55 6.66 7.02
N PHE A 281 -1.75 5.81 7.67
CA PHE A 281 -1.20 6.09 9.00
C PHE A 281 -0.23 7.29 9.03
N SER A 282 0.27 7.75 7.87
CA SER A 282 1.12 8.94 7.76
C SER A 282 0.47 10.22 8.30
N VAL A 283 -0.86 10.28 8.28
CA VAL A 283 -1.64 11.45 8.72
C VAL A 283 -1.74 11.52 10.25
N ASN A 284 -1.49 10.41 10.95
CA ASN A 284 -1.54 10.38 12.41
C ASN A 284 -0.31 11.10 13.01
N PRO A 285 -0.48 12.03 13.97
CA PRO A 285 0.64 12.76 14.58
C PRO A 285 1.72 11.88 15.24
N TYR A 286 1.37 10.67 15.68
CA TYR A 286 2.28 9.74 16.34
C TYR A 286 2.90 8.74 15.36
N LEU A 287 2.12 8.21 14.42
CA LEU A 287 2.58 7.20 13.46
C LEU A 287 3.29 7.79 12.24
N GLY A 288 2.94 9.03 11.85
CA GLY A 288 3.53 9.72 10.71
C GLY A 288 5.05 9.85 10.79
N PRO A 289 5.63 10.40 11.87
CA PRO A 289 7.08 10.51 12.02
C PRO A 289 7.80 9.16 11.94
N LEU A 290 7.21 8.10 12.51
CA LEU A 290 7.74 6.73 12.45
C LEU A 290 7.72 6.16 11.02
N GLN A 291 6.65 6.42 10.27
CA GLN A 291 6.53 5.98 8.89
C GLN A 291 7.50 6.74 7.98
N VAL A 292 7.70 8.05 8.20
CA VAL A 292 8.71 8.84 7.49
C VAL A 292 10.13 8.37 7.81
N SER A 293 10.43 8.00 9.05
CA SER A 293 11.76 7.47 9.38
C SER A 293 11.99 6.12 8.72
N LEU A 294 11.00 5.22 8.78
CA LEU A 294 11.05 3.92 8.11
C LEU A 294 11.29 4.06 6.60
N SER A 295 10.50 4.87 5.91
CA SER A 295 10.65 5.07 4.45
C SER A 295 12.02 5.59 4.03
N ARG A 296 12.68 6.41 4.85
CA ARG A 296 14.05 6.88 4.57
C ARG A 296 15.09 5.79 4.78
N MET A 297 14.88 4.90 5.75
CA MET A 297 15.77 3.76 6.01
C MET A 297 15.68 2.66 4.94
N VAL A 298 14.55 2.55 4.22
CA VAL A 298 14.37 1.54 3.16
C VAL A 298 15.47 1.60 2.10
N VAL A 299 15.95 2.79 1.72
CA VAL A 299 17.03 2.92 0.72
C VAL A 299 18.33 2.29 1.21
N ASP A 300 18.63 2.40 2.50
CA ASP A 300 19.83 1.77 3.08
C ASP A 300 19.65 0.26 3.25
N ILE A 301 18.44 -0.20 3.58
CA ILE A 301 18.08 -1.62 3.57
C ILE A 301 18.25 -2.22 2.17
N LEU A 302 17.84 -1.52 1.10
CA LEU A 302 18.00 -2.00 -0.27
C LEU A 302 19.48 -2.15 -0.67
N LYS A 303 20.35 -1.22 -0.26
CA LYS A 303 21.81 -1.34 -0.45
C LYS A 303 22.35 -2.57 0.27
N PHE A 304 21.86 -2.84 1.48
CA PHE A 304 22.25 -4.03 2.23
C PHE A 304 21.76 -5.33 1.59
N ILE A 305 20.51 -5.37 1.11
CA ILE A 305 19.95 -6.52 0.40
C ILE A 305 20.83 -6.88 -0.80
N PHE A 306 21.40 -5.89 -1.50
CA PHE A 306 22.35 -6.15 -2.58
C PHE A 306 23.61 -6.90 -2.11
N LEU A 307 24.20 -6.52 -0.98
CA LEU A 307 25.36 -7.23 -0.39
C LEU A 307 24.99 -8.65 0.07
N TYR A 308 23.79 -8.80 0.65
CA TYR A 308 23.26 -10.10 1.04
C TYR A 308 23.03 -11.02 -0.17
N LEU A 309 22.44 -10.51 -1.25
CA LEU A 309 22.22 -11.26 -2.50
C LEU A 309 23.54 -11.69 -3.15
N LEU A 310 24.58 -10.85 -3.12
CA LEU A 310 25.92 -11.21 -3.61
C LEU A 310 26.49 -12.39 -2.81
N THR A 311 26.30 -12.36 -1.49
CA THR A 311 26.73 -13.45 -0.60
C THR A 311 25.95 -14.72 -0.91
N LEU A 312 24.62 -14.66 -1.00
CA LEU A 312 23.79 -15.81 -1.41
C LEU A 312 24.24 -16.39 -2.75
N PHE A 313 24.50 -15.55 -3.75
CA PHE A 313 24.97 -15.99 -5.07
C PHE A 313 26.33 -16.70 -4.99
N ALA A 314 27.29 -16.17 -4.22
CA ALA A 314 28.61 -16.78 -4.06
C ALA A 314 28.56 -18.18 -3.44
N PHE A 315 27.64 -18.41 -2.49
CA PHE A 315 27.46 -19.70 -1.82
C PHE A 315 26.52 -20.67 -2.55
N SER A 316 25.76 -20.19 -3.54
CA SER A 316 24.80 -21.00 -4.32
C SER A 316 25.40 -21.62 -5.61
N CYS A 317 26.73 -21.71 -5.71
CA CYS A 317 27.45 -22.18 -6.90
C CYS A 317 27.21 -23.69 -7.17
N GLY A 318 26.12 -23.98 -7.87
CA GLY A 318 25.62 -25.32 -8.16
C GLY A 318 24.24 -25.19 -8.80
N ASP A 319 23.21 -25.77 -8.19
CA ASP A 319 21.82 -25.47 -8.54
C ASP A 319 21.39 -24.15 -7.89
N LEU A 320 21.47 -23.06 -8.66
CA LEU A 320 21.20 -21.72 -8.15
C LEU A 320 19.81 -21.61 -7.52
N PHE A 321 18.79 -22.28 -8.04
CA PHE A 321 17.43 -22.08 -7.55
C PHE A 321 17.21 -22.78 -6.20
N GLU A 322 17.46 -24.08 -6.13
CA GLU A 322 17.27 -24.90 -4.93
C GLU A 322 18.24 -24.48 -3.80
N THR A 323 19.50 -24.19 -4.15
CA THR A 323 20.51 -23.80 -3.16
C THR A 323 20.22 -22.41 -2.60
N THR A 324 19.75 -21.45 -3.42
CA THR A 324 19.36 -20.12 -2.92
C THR A 324 18.17 -20.21 -1.97
N GLN A 325 17.16 -21.01 -2.29
CA GLN A 325 16.00 -21.23 -1.41
C GLN A 325 16.42 -21.85 -0.08
N THR A 326 17.27 -22.86 -0.13
CA THR A 326 17.83 -23.51 1.05
C THR A 326 18.61 -22.48 1.88
N LEU A 327 19.57 -21.78 1.32
CA LEU A 327 20.34 -20.77 2.06
C LEU A 327 19.48 -19.62 2.62
N PHE A 328 18.40 -19.22 1.92
CA PHE A 328 17.44 -18.25 2.43
C PHE A 328 16.76 -18.73 3.70
N TRP A 329 16.22 -19.96 3.72
CA TRP A 329 15.59 -20.50 4.94
C TRP A 329 16.59 -20.75 6.06
N ALA A 330 17.85 -21.01 5.73
CA ALA A 330 18.94 -21.17 6.70
C ALA A 330 19.24 -19.86 7.43
N ALA A 331 19.01 -18.70 6.79
CA ALA A 331 19.12 -17.39 7.44
C ALA A 331 18.16 -17.24 8.64
N PHE A 332 17.03 -17.94 8.61
CA PHE A 332 16.02 -17.97 9.67
C PHE A 332 16.18 -19.16 10.63
N GLY A 333 17.21 -19.98 10.44
CA GLY A 333 17.45 -21.17 11.27
C GLY A 333 16.46 -22.32 11.02
N LEU A 334 15.78 -22.36 9.87
CA LEU A 334 14.80 -23.39 9.52
C LEU A 334 15.41 -24.61 8.81
N ILE A 335 16.74 -24.71 8.75
CA ILE A 335 17.45 -25.84 8.13
C ILE A 335 18.32 -26.56 9.14
N ASP A 336 18.08 -27.87 9.22
CA ASP A 336 18.79 -28.76 10.12
C ASP A 336 20.09 -29.29 9.50
N LEU A 337 21.06 -29.58 10.36
CA LEU A 337 22.34 -30.19 9.98
C LEU A 337 22.20 -31.64 9.50
N THR A 338 21.06 -32.29 9.79
CA THR A 338 20.71 -33.64 9.31
C THR A 338 20.57 -33.68 7.79
N ASN A 339 20.27 -32.56 7.14
CA ASN A 339 20.22 -32.47 5.67
C ASN A 339 21.56 -32.76 5.00
N PHE A 340 22.68 -32.70 5.74
CA PHE A 340 24.01 -33.07 5.26
C PHE A 340 24.33 -34.56 5.46
N GLU A 341 23.45 -35.33 6.11
CA GLU A 341 23.60 -36.77 6.34
C GLU A 341 22.98 -37.59 5.19
N LEU A 342 23.59 -37.48 4.02
CA LEU A 342 23.14 -38.17 2.81
C LEU A 342 23.75 -39.58 2.70
N THR A 343 22.93 -40.54 2.31
CA THR A 343 23.37 -41.93 2.07
C THR A 343 24.35 -42.00 0.89
N GLY A 344 25.51 -42.63 1.09
CA GLY A 344 26.53 -42.80 0.05
C GLY A 344 27.56 -41.67 -0.09
N ILE A 345 27.46 -40.59 0.69
CA ILE A 345 28.47 -39.52 0.70
C ILE A 345 29.68 -39.90 1.56
N LYS A 346 30.89 -39.71 1.02
CA LYS A 346 32.14 -39.91 1.76
C LYS A 346 32.33 -38.82 2.82
N PRO A 347 32.97 -39.11 3.98
CA PRO A 347 33.18 -38.14 5.06
C PRO A 347 33.84 -36.82 4.62
N PHE A 348 34.73 -36.87 3.63
CA PHE A 348 35.42 -35.70 3.10
C PHE A 348 34.47 -34.66 2.49
N THR A 349 33.55 -35.09 1.62
CA THR A 349 32.57 -34.18 0.99
C THR A 349 31.60 -33.60 2.01
N ARG A 350 31.17 -34.43 2.99
CA ARG A 350 30.34 -33.99 4.12
C ARG A 350 31.02 -32.88 4.92
N PHE A 351 32.31 -33.06 5.24
CA PHE A 351 33.09 -32.06 5.98
C PHE A 351 33.11 -30.70 5.26
N TRP A 352 33.41 -30.68 3.96
CA TRP A 352 33.44 -29.43 3.19
C TRP A 352 32.06 -28.78 3.05
N GLY A 353 31.00 -29.56 2.85
CA GLY A 353 29.63 -29.04 2.83
C GLY A 353 29.23 -28.37 4.15
N MET A 354 29.53 -29.02 5.28
CA MET A 354 29.29 -28.46 6.61
C MET A 354 30.14 -27.21 6.88
N LEU A 355 31.41 -27.21 6.45
CA LEU A 355 32.30 -26.06 6.61
C LEU A 355 31.81 -24.85 5.81
N MET A 356 31.39 -25.05 4.56
CA MET A 356 30.84 -23.99 3.71
C MET A 356 29.52 -23.44 4.29
N PHE A 357 28.62 -24.31 4.74
CA PHE A 357 27.36 -23.91 5.37
C PHE A 357 27.56 -23.20 6.72
N GLY A 358 28.53 -23.67 7.52
CA GLY A 358 28.92 -23.00 8.77
C GLY A 358 29.51 -21.61 8.50
N THR A 359 30.37 -21.47 7.49
CA THR A 359 30.94 -20.19 7.08
C THR A 359 29.86 -19.23 6.59
N TYR A 360 28.93 -19.70 5.76
CA TYR A 360 27.76 -18.93 5.32
C TYR A 360 26.94 -18.44 6.53
N SER A 361 26.61 -19.32 7.48
CA SER A 361 25.83 -18.98 8.67
C SER A 361 26.53 -17.93 9.54
N VAL A 362 27.85 -18.04 9.72
CA VAL A 362 28.65 -17.03 10.45
C VAL A 362 28.61 -15.68 9.73
N ILE A 363 28.84 -15.66 8.42
CA ILE A 363 28.80 -14.41 7.64
C ILE A 363 27.40 -13.79 7.72
N ASN A 364 26.36 -14.58 7.51
CA ASN A 364 24.99 -14.07 7.45
C ASN A 364 24.47 -13.59 8.81
N VAL A 365 24.56 -14.43 9.84
CA VAL A 365 23.96 -14.15 11.15
C VAL A 365 24.84 -13.25 12.00
N ILE A 366 26.17 -13.40 11.96
CA ILE A 366 27.08 -12.63 12.83
C ILE A 366 27.54 -11.36 12.14
N VAL A 367 27.93 -11.42 10.86
CA VAL A 367 28.51 -10.24 10.20
C VAL A 367 27.42 -9.37 9.59
N LEU A 368 26.62 -9.92 8.67
CA LEU A 368 25.64 -9.16 7.90
C LEU A 368 24.51 -8.61 8.78
N LEU A 369 23.93 -9.41 9.68
CA LEU A 369 22.89 -8.93 10.59
C LEU A 369 23.36 -7.78 11.50
N ASN A 370 24.55 -7.91 12.10
CA ASN A 370 25.11 -6.85 12.95
C ASN A 370 25.43 -5.58 12.16
N LEU A 371 25.93 -5.72 10.93
CA LEU A 371 26.16 -4.60 10.03
C LEU A 371 24.85 -3.89 9.66
N LEU A 372 23.79 -4.64 9.35
CA LEU A 372 22.46 -4.06 9.09
C LEU A 372 21.96 -3.26 10.29
N ILE A 373 22.05 -3.82 11.50
CA ILE A 373 21.66 -3.14 12.74
C ILE A 373 22.46 -1.84 12.93
N ALA A 374 23.78 -1.89 12.73
CA ALA A 374 24.64 -0.71 12.85
C ALA A 374 24.27 0.38 11.82
N MET A 375 24.05 0.01 10.56
CA MET A 375 23.63 0.94 9.51
C MET A 375 22.25 1.55 9.78
N MET A 376 21.29 0.73 10.21
CA MET A 376 19.95 1.22 10.57
C MET A 376 20.00 2.18 11.75
N ASN A 377 20.80 1.90 12.78
CA ASN A 377 20.99 2.79 13.93
C ASN A 377 21.59 4.14 13.51
N HIS A 378 22.62 4.13 12.65
CA HIS A 378 23.23 5.35 12.15
C HIS A 378 22.25 6.16 11.27
N SER A 379 21.54 5.51 10.35
CA SER A 379 20.52 6.17 9.52
C SER A 379 19.40 6.75 10.38
N TYR A 380 18.93 6.02 11.39
CA TYR A 380 17.90 6.50 12.31
C TYR A 380 18.35 7.77 13.06
N GLN A 381 19.60 7.82 13.54
CA GLN A 381 20.15 9.02 14.18
C GLN A 381 20.20 10.23 13.24
N LEU A 382 20.62 10.04 11.98
CA LEU A 382 20.65 11.13 10.99
C LEU A 382 19.24 11.65 10.68
N VAL A 383 18.27 10.74 10.57
CA VAL A 383 16.88 11.10 10.30
C VAL A 383 16.25 11.80 11.50
N SER A 384 16.51 11.35 12.73
CA SER A 384 15.94 11.94 13.94
C SER A 384 16.42 13.37 14.16
N VAL A 385 17.72 13.65 13.97
CA VAL A 385 18.28 15.00 14.02
C VAL A 385 17.65 15.91 12.96
N SER A 386 17.42 15.36 11.75
CA SER A 386 16.78 16.08 10.66
C SER A 386 15.28 16.32 10.87
N SER A 387 14.60 15.50 11.68
CA SER A 387 13.18 15.69 12.02
C SER A 387 12.96 16.68 13.15
N VAL A 388 13.95 16.91 14.01
CA VAL A 388 13.92 17.93 15.08
C VAL A 388 14.31 19.32 14.57
N SER A 389 15.02 19.38 13.44
CA SER A 389 15.49 20.63 12.81
C SER A 389 14.62 21.13 11.64
N ILE A 390 13.49 20.45 11.41
CA ILE A 390 12.34 20.91 10.62
C ILE A 390 11.26 21.28 11.62
#